data_AF-A0AAU2HYI0-F1
#
_entry.id   AF-A0AAU2HYI0-F1
#
_cell.length_a   1.000
_cell.length_b   1.000
_cell.length_c   1.000
_cell.angle_alpha   90.00
_cell.angle_beta   90.00
_cell.angle_gamma   90.00
#
_symmetry.space_group_name_H-M   'P 1'
#
loop_
_entity.id
_entity.type
_entity.pdbx_description
1 polymer ?
#
loop_
_entity_poly.entity_id
_entity_poly.type
_entity_poly.pdbx_seq_one_letter_code
_entity_poly.pdbx_strand_id
1 'polypeptide(L)'
;MLGIPAVADRVAQTVVARHLMRRVEPVFHPDSYGYRPGRSALDAVERCRERCWKRNWVVEFDIAQFFDSVPWDLLVKGVEAHTDAVWVNLYVRRWLEAPLAMPDGSLLERERGTPQGAPSTPPTQWVTRA
;
A
#
# COMPACT_ATOMS: atom_id res chain seq x y z
N MET A 1 6.83 -11.13 7.25
CA MET A 1 7.15 -12.22 6.29
C MET A 1 6.94 -11.67 4.88
N LEU A 2 7.89 -11.88 3.96
CA LEU A 2 7.79 -11.33 2.60
C LEU A 2 7.12 -12.36 1.68
N GLY A 3 5.91 -12.07 1.20
CA GLY A 3 5.20 -12.89 0.23
C GLY A 3 5.51 -12.38 -1.17
N ILE A 4 6.37 -13.08 -1.92
CA ILE A 4 6.75 -12.70 -3.28
C ILE A 4 5.74 -13.31 -4.26
N PRO A 5 4.91 -12.52 -4.96
CA PRO A 5 3.96 -13.07 -5.92
C PRO A 5 4.66 -13.57 -7.18
N ALA A 6 3.99 -14.46 -7.92
CA ALA A 6 4.44 -14.88 -9.24
C ALA A 6 4.56 -13.67 -10.19
N VAL A 7 5.38 -13.78 -11.23
CA VAL A 7 5.61 -12.68 -12.18
C VAL A 7 4.30 -12.17 -12.79
N ALA A 8 3.40 -13.08 -13.17
CA ALA A 8 2.09 -12.75 -13.73
C ALA A 8 1.24 -11.93 -12.74
N ASP A 9 1.23 -12.32 -11.47
CA ASP A 9 0.53 -11.58 -10.41
C ASP A 9 1.13 -10.19 -10.22
N ARG A 10 2.45 -10.05 -10.25
CA ARG A 10 3.11 -8.73 -10.14
C ARG A 10 2.74 -7.79 -11.29
N VAL A 11 2.60 -8.31 -12.50
CA VAL A 11 2.11 -7.54 -13.65
C VAL A 11 0.67 -7.11 -13.44
N ALA A 12 -0.22 -8.04 -13.08
CA ALA A 12 -1.63 -7.74 -12.83
C ALA A 12 -1.82 -6.74 -11.67
N GLN A 13 -1.06 -6.90 -10.57
CA GLN A 13 -1.04 -6.00 -9.43
C GLN A 13 -0.57 -4.60 -9.81
N THR A 14 0.42 -4.49 -10.70
CA THR A 14 0.91 -3.21 -11.22
C THR A 14 -0.16 -2.52 -12.07
N VAL A 15 -0.90 -3.28 -12.90
CA VAL A 15 -2.00 -2.74 -13.70
C VAL A 15 -3.13 -2.22 -12.80
N VAL A 16 -3.52 -3.00 -11.78
CA VAL A 16 -4.51 -2.56 -10.78
C VAL A 16 -4.03 -1.31 -10.04
N ALA A 17 -2.79 -1.29 -9.55
CA ALA A 17 -2.24 -0.16 -8.82
C ALA A 17 -2.23 1.11 -9.66
N ARG A 18 -1.81 1.04 -10.93
CA ARG A 18 -1.84 2.19 -11.86
C ARG A 18 -3.26 2.66 -12.15
N HIS A 19 -4.21 1.74 -12.28
CA HIS A 19 -5.61 2.08 -12.49
C HIS A 19 -6.18 2.86 -11.30
N LEU A 20 -5.94 2.37 -10.08
CA LEU A 20 -6.39 3.01 -8.84
C LEU A 20 -5.69 4.35 -8.60
N MET A 21 -4.37 4.43 -8.81
CA MET A 21 -3.56 5.64 -8.55
C MET A 21 -4.11 6.86 -9.27
N ARG A 22 -4.56 6.72 -10.54
CA ARG A 22 -5.17 7.83 -11.29
C ARG A 22 -6.42 8.42 -10.64
N ARG A 23 -7.14 7.63 -9.84
CA ARG A 23 -8.38 8.04 -9.16
C ARG A 23 -8.14 8.49 -7.72
N VAL A 24 -7.20 7.87 -7.01
CA VAL A 24 -6.93 8.21 -5.61
C VAL A 24 -5.97 9.40 -5.47
N GLU A 25 -5.07 9.63 -6.43
CA GLU A 25 -4.07 10.69 -6.34
C GLU A 25 -4.67 12.10 -6.17
N PRO A 26 -5.76 12.48 -6.88
CA PRO A 26 -6.42 13.78 -6.66
C PRO A 26 -7.11 13.92 -5.30
N VAL A 27 -7.39 12.80 -4.61
CA VAL A 27 -8.16 12.77 -3.36
C VAL A 27 -7.22 12.72 -2.14
N PHE A 28 -5.97 12.32 -2.31
CA PHE A 28 -5.01 12.27 -1.21
C PHE A 28 -4.77 13.64 -0.58
N HIS A 29 -4.66 13.65 0.75
CA HIS A 29 -4.33 14.85 1.50
C HIS A 29 -2.97 15.45 1.04
N PRO A 30 -2.83 16.78 0.98
CA PRO A 30 -1.57 17.42 0.58
C PRO A 30 -0.35 17.03 1.43
N ASP A 31 -0.56 16.71 2.72
CA ASP A 31 0.49 16.21 3.62
C ASP A 31 0.69 14.69 3.57
N SER A 32 0.14 13.99 2.57
CA SER A 32 0.45 12.58 2.33
C SER A 32 1.62 12.48 1.34
N TYR A 33 2.73 11.87 1.75
CA TYR A 33 3.96 11.83 0.94
C TYR A 33 4.39 10.43 0.53
N GLY A 34 4.01 9.41 1.32
CA GLY A 34 4.43 8.04 1.11
C GLY A 34 3.83 7.45 -0.17
N TYR A 35 4.67 6.79 -0.98
CA TYR A 35 4.26 5.94 -2.10
C TYR A 35 3.43 6.63 -3.20
N ARG A 36 3.58 7.95 -3.34
CA ARG A 36 2.88 8.76 -4.33
C ARG A 36 3.79 9.21 -5.46
N PRO A 37 3.29 9.29 -6.70
CA PRO A 37 4.07 9.82 -7.82
C PRO A 37 4.39 11.30 -7.59
N GLY A 38 5.65 11.69 -7.78
CA GLY A 38 6.09 13.08 -7.64
C GLY A 38 6.09 13.61 -6.21
N ARG A 39 6.02 12.74 -5.21
CA ARG A 39 6.21 13.06 -3.79
C ARG A 39 7.40 12.29 -3.23
N SER A 40 8.13 12.92 -2.31
CA SER A 40 9.31 12.34 -1.69
C SER A 40 9.30 12.47 -0.17
N ALA A 41 10.13 11.68 0.50
CA ALA A 41 10.38 11.85 1.93
C ALA A 41 11.00 13.22 2.25
N LEU A 42 11.76 13.81 1.31
CA LEU A 42 12.35 15.14 1.49
C LEU A 42 11.26 16.22 1.53
N ASP A 43 10.21 16.09 0.71
CA ASP A 43 9.06 17.01 0.74
C ASP A 43 8.37 16.99 2.12
N ALA A 44 8.27 15.80 2.72
CA ALA A 44 7.71 15.62 4.06
C ALA A 44 8.59 16.29 5.13
N VAL A 45 9.91 16.13 5.03
CA VAL A 45 10.90 16.74 5.93
C VAL A 45 10.88 18.26 5.81
N GLU A 46 10.81 18.80 4.60
CA GLU A 46 10.73 20.24 4.35
C GLU A 46 9.49 20.83 5.03
N ARG A 47 8.30 20.22 4.80
CA ARG A 47 7.06 20.66 5.44
C ARG A 47 7.12 20.52 6.97
N CYS A 48 7.73 19.46 7.48
CA CYS A 48 7.94 19.26 8.92
C CYS A 48 8.79 20.39 9.50
N ARG A 49 9.92 20.72 8.86
CA ARG A 49 10.82 21.81 9.26
C ARG A 49 10.12 23.15 9.36
N GLU A 50 9.30 23.51 8.38
CA GLU A 50 8.50 24.74 8.40
C GLU A 50 7.55 24.81 9.61
N ARG A 51 6.96 23.66 10.01
CA ARG A 51 6.01 23.57 11.12
C ARG A 51 6.71 23.61 12.48
N CYS A 52 7.91 23.03 12.58
CA CYS A 52 8.75 23.10 13.79
C CYS A 52 9.14 24.55 14.14
N TRP A 53 9.19 25.46 13.17
CA TRP A 53 9.38 26.89 13.47
C TRP A 53 8.17 27.57 14.12
N LYS A 54 6.99 26.97 14.03
CA LYS A 54 5.72 27.52 14.55
C LYS A 54 5.27 26.82 15.84
N ARG A 55 5.75 25.60 16.09
CA ARG A 55 5.37 24.76 17.23
C ARG A 55 6.59 24.02 17.76
N ASN A 56 6.73 23.96 19.08
CA ASN A 56 7.84 23.33 19.80
C ASN A 56 7.53 21.89 20.25
N TRP A 57 6.45 21.30 19.77
CA TRP A 57 6.04 19.93 20.10
C TRP A 57 5.65 19.18 18.84
N VAL A 58 5.85 17.86 18.87
CA VAL A 58 5.43 16.91 17.84
C VAL A 58 4.64 15.80 18.50
N VAL A 59 3.66 15.27 17.79
CA VAL A 59 3.00 14.03 18.19
C VAL A 59 3.33 12.98 17.14
N GLU A 60 4.10 11.99 17.57
CA GLU A 60 4.55 10.89 16.73
C GLU A 60 3.63 9.70 16.95
N PHE A 61 3.18 9.11 15.85
CA PHE A 61 2.37 7.91 15.85
C PHE A 61 2.86 6.97 14.76
N ASP A 62 2.87 5.68 15.08
CA ASP A 62 3.13 4.61 14.14
C ASP A 62 2.10 3.50 14.32
N ILE A 63 1.77 2.79 13.23
CA ILE A 63 0.82 1.68 13.27
C ILE A 63 1.61 0.37 13.33
N ALA A 64 1.58 -0.27 14.50
CA ALA A 64 2.22 -1.56 14.70
C ALA A 64 1.72 -2.60 13.70
N GLN A 65 2.65 -3.21 12.97
CA GLN A 65 2.37 -4.29 12.01
C GLN A 65 1.24 -3.91 11.01
N PHE A 66 1.26 -2.67 10.48
CA PHE A 66 0.22 -2.17 9.59
C PHE A 66 -0.20 -3.20 8.53
N PHE A 67 0.75 -3.69 7.71
CA PHE A 67 0.45 -4.62 6.63
C PHE A 67 -0.02 -6.00 7.09
N ASP A 68 0.27 -6.42 8.32
CA ASP A 68 -0.16 -7.74 8.80
C ASP A 68 -1.54 -7.66 9.50
N SER A 69 -1.99 -6.46 9.87
CA SER A 69 -3.20 -6.23 10.66
C SER A 69 -4.38 -5.64 9.89
N VAL A 70 -4.21 -5.17 8.65
CA VAL A 70 -5.28 -4.51 7.88
C VAL A 70 -6.52 -5.41 7.72
N PRO A 71 -7.71 -5.00 8.19
CA PRO A 71 -8.96 -5.72 7.92
C PRO A 71 -9.33 -5.68 6.44
N TRP A 72 -9.60 -6.84 5.84
CA TRP A 72 -9.91 -6.93 4.41
C TRP A 72 -11.21 -6.22 4.03
N ASP A 73 -12.21 -6.24 4.90
CA ASP A 73 -13.49 -5.58 4.64
C ASP A 73 -13.31 -4.06 4.50
N LEU A 74 -12.50 -3.44 5.36
CA LEU A 74 -12.20 -2.02 5.31
C LEU A 74 -11.33 -1.66 4.09
N LEU A 75 -10.32 -2.48 3.79
CA LEU A 75 -9.48 -2.29 2.62
C LEU A 75 -10.33 -2.33 1.35
N VAL A 76 -11.19 -3.33 1.20
CA VAL A 76 -12.03 -3.47 0.02
C VAL A 76 -13.08 -2.36 -0.08
N LYS A 77 -13.71 -1.95 1.03
CA LYS A 77 -14.58 -0.75 1.05
C LYS A 77 -13.84 0.48 0.55
N GLY A 78 -12.58 0.65 0.93
CA GLY A 78 -11.71 1.72 0.44
C GLY A 78 -11.49 1.65 -1.08
N VAL A 79 -11.27 0.46 -1.64
CA VAL A 79 -11.14 0.27 -3.10
C VAL A 79 -12.46 0.58 -3.81
N GLU A 80 -13.57 0.01 -3.33
CA GLU A 80 -14.91 0.19 -3.89
C GLU A 80 -15.33 1.67 -3.92
N ALA A 81 -14.96 2.44 -2.89
CA ALA A 81 -15.23 3.88 -2.85
C ALA A 81 -14.51 4.70 -3.96
N HIS A 82 -13.44 4.15 -4.56
CA HIS A 82 -12.65 4.84 -5.58
C HIS A 82 -12.72 4.16 -6.96
N THR A 83 -13.47 3.06 -7.11
CA THR A 83 -13.64 2.41 -8.42
C THR A 83 -14.90 1.54 -8.54
N ASP A 84 -15.67 1.79 -9.60
CA ASP A 84 -16.77 0.90 -10.03
C ASP A 84 -16.30 -0.27 -10.90
N ALA A 85 -14.99 -0.34 -11.21
CA ALA A 85 -14.45 -1.40 -12.05
C ALA A 85 -14.47 -2.74 -11.32
N VAL A 86 -15.46 -3.58 -11.65
CA VAL A 86 -15.69 -4.90 -11.03
C VAL A 86 -14.44 -5.78 -11.06
N TRP A 87 -13.67 -5.75 -12.16
CA TRP A 87 -12.45 -6.55 -12.29
C TRP A 87 -11.38 -6.16 -11.26
N VAL A 88 -11.29 -4.89 -10.86
CA VAL A 88 -10.32 -4.44 -9.84
C VAL A 88 -10.67 -5.05 -8.49
N ASN A 89 -11.93 -4.92 -8.07
CA ASN A 89 -12.40 -5.47 -6.80
C ASN A 89 -12.25 -7.00 -6.76
N LEU A 90 -12.52 -7.69 -7.87
CA LEU A 90 -12.31 -9.12 -8.00
C LEU A 90 -10.85 -9.53 -7.74
N TYR A 91 -9.89 -8.87 -8.39
CA TYR A 91 -8.47 -9.21 -8.23
C TYR A 91 -7.94 -8.83 -6.85
N VAL A 92 -8.35 -7.68 -6.30
CA VAL A 92 -7.95 -7.26 -4.95
C VAL A 92 -8.41 -8.31 -3.93
N ARG A 93 -9.68 -8.73 -3.96
CA ARG A 93 -10.19 -9.77 -3.04
C ARG A 93 -9.41 -11.07 -3.18
N ARG A 94 -9.18 -11.53 -4.42
CA ARG A 94 -8.40 -12.76 -4.69
C ARG A 94 -6.98 -12.71 -4.13
N TRP A 95 -6.29 -11.57 -4.22
CA TRP A 95 -4.93 -11.47 -3.69
C TRP A 95 -4.87 -11.36 -2.17
N LEU A 96 -5.91 -10.83 -1.54
CA LEU A 96 -6.03 -10.81 -0.08
C LEU A 96 -6.20 -12.25 0.45
N GLU A 97 -7.15 -12.98 -0.15
CA GLU A 97 -7.50 -14.37 0.21
C GLU A 97 -6.44 -15.41 -0.22
N ALA A 98 -5.49 -15.04 -1.07
CA ALA A 98 -4.47 -15.97 -1.53
C ALA A 98 -3.59 -16.47 -0.36
N PRO A 99 -3.48 -17.80 -0.15
CA PRO A 99 -2.67 -18.36 0.92
C PRO A 99 -1.19 -18.12 0.67
N LEU A 100 -0.41 -18.06 1.75
CA LEU A 100 1.04 -17.94 1.67
C LEU A 100 1.68 -19.33 1.63
N ALA A 101 2.49 -19.59 0.61
CA ALA A 101 3.32 -20.78 0.56
C ALA A 101 4.53 -20.62 1.50
N MET A 102 4.68 -21.56 2.43
CA MET A 102 5.79 -21.64 3.37
C MET A 102 6.96 -22.43 2.76
N PRO A 103 8.20 -22.25 3.24
CA PRO A 103 9.37 -22.98 2.70
C PRO A 103 9.28 -24.51 2.82
N ASP A 104 8.47 -25.01 3.75
CA ASP A 104 8.19 -26.44 3.95
C ASP A 104 7.11 -26.99 2.99
N GLY A 105 6.58 -26.14 2.10
CA GLY A 105 5.51 -26.48 1.17
C GLY A 105 4.10 -26.40 1.75
N SER A 106 3.94 -26.05 3.03
CA SER A 106 2.62 -25.82 3.62
C SER A 106 2.01 -24.51 3.12
N LEU A 107 0.68 -24.44 3.14
CA LEU A 107 -0.09 -23.24 2.82
C LEU A 107 -0.63 -22.64 4.11
N LEU A 108 -0.33 -21.36 4.34
CA LEU A 108 -0.85 -20.58 5.43
C LEU A 108 -2.04 -19.74 4.93
N GLU A 109 -3.24 -20.15 5.36
CA GLU A 109 -4.47 -19.37 5.18
C GLU A 109 -4.42 -18.08 5.99
N ARG A 110 -5.13 -17.07 5.49
CA ARG A 110 -5.11 -15.73 6.06
C ARG A 110 -6.52 -15.19 6.18
N GLU A 111 -6.70 -14.27 7.12
CA GLU A 111 -7.97 -13.58 7.35
C GLU A 111 -7.78 -12.06 7.40
N ARG A 112 -6.53 -11.58 7.38
CA ARG A 112 -6.16 -10.16 7.45
C ARG A 112 -4.78 -9.85 6.86
N GLY A 113 -4.54 -8.56 6.68
CA GLY A 113 -3.30 -7.99 6.17
C GLY A 113 -3.11 -8.14 4.66
N THR A 114 -1.97 -7.69 4.15
CA THR A 114 -1.59 -7.74 2.74
C THR A 114 -0.22 -8.40 2.59
N PRO A 115 0.03 -9.25 1.57
CA PRO A 115 1.36 -9.82 1.37
C PRO A 115 2.38 -8.70 1.15
N GLN A 116 3.36 -8.59 2.06
CA GLN A 116 4.46 -7.64 1.90
C GLN A 116 5.32 -8.08 0.72
N GLY A 117 5.51 -7.23 -0.29
CA GLY A 117 6.26 -7.54 -1.52
C GLY A 117 5.43 -7.60 -2.82
N ALA A 118 4.11 -7.51 -2.71
CA ALA A 118 3.22 -7.35 -3.87
C ALA A 118 3.27 -5.91 -4.42
N PRO A 119 3.41 -5.66 -5.74
CA PRO A 119 3.37 -4.31 -6.31
C PRO A 119 2.09 -3.49 -6.02
N SER A 120 0.99 -4.15 -5.66
CA SER A 120 -0.25 -3.51 -5.23
C SER A 120 -0.21 -3.05 -3.77
N THR A 121 0.68 -3.64 -2.97
CA THR A 121 1.06 -3.13 -1.64
C THR A 121 2.20 -2.15 -1.85
N PRO A 122 2.22 -0.99 -1.19
CA PRO A 122 3.26 -0.01 -1.45
C PRO A 122 4.66 -0.61 -1.25
N PRO A 123 5.52 -0.66 -2.29
CA PRO A 123 6.83 -1.29 -2.16
C PRO A 123 7.75 -0.37 -1.36
N THR A 124 8.41 -0.89 -0.33
CA THR A 124 9.50 -0.23 0.40
C THR A 124 10.76 0.01 -0.45
N GLN A 125 10.72 -0.14 -1.78
CA GLN A 125 11.86 0.10 -2.66
C GLN A 125 11.42 0.70 -4.00
N TRP A 126 11.21 2.02 -4.01
CA TRP A 126 11.66 2.79 -5.16
C TRP A 126 13.16 3.00 -4.97
N VAL A 127 13.93 2.18 -5.69
CA VAL A 127 15.37 2.39 -5.88
C VAL A 127 15.58 3.86 -6.24
N THR A 128 16.20 4.61 -5.34
CA THR A 128 16.96 5.81 -5.68
C THR A 128 17.96 5.39 -6.75
N ARG A 129 17.64 5.66 -8.01
CA ARG A 129 18.67 5.73 -9.03
C ARG A 129 19.37 7.08 -8.84
N ALA A 130 20.69 6.99 -8.71
CA ALA A 130 21.61 8.12 -8.77
C ALA A 130 21.42 8.94 -10.05
#